data_AF-A0A1W5ZQT1-F1
#
_entry.id   AF-A0A1W5ZQT1-F1
#
_cell.length_a   1.000
_cell.length_b   1.000
_cell.length_c   1.000
_cell.angle_alpha   90.00
_cell.angle_beta   90.00
_cell.angle_gamma   90.00
#
_symmetry.space_group_name_H-M   'P 1'
#
loop_
_entity.id
_entity.type
_entity.pdbx_description
1 polymer ?
#
loop_
_entity_poly.entity_id
_entity_poly.type
_entity_poly.pdbx_seq_one_letter_code
_entity_poly.pdbx_strand_id
1 'polypeptide(L)'
;MDNENVCKNFSISSSVLKGERVPNKHLLTLQQGVSENLLEEMENARLQLVVPEPYHKQYPEVYRDKLWSVSKFIDYANEKFYRIYHI
;
A
#
# COMPACT_ATOMS: atom_id res chain seq x y z
N MET A 1 13.73 -26.85 -1.29
CA MET A 1 14.09 -25.43 -1.49
C MET A 1 12.85 -24.65 -1.17
N ASP A 2 12.74 -24.30 0.10
CA ASP A 2 11.52 -23.87 0.74
C ASP A 2 11.26 -22.41 0.38
N ASN A 3 10.23 -22.18 -0.43
CA ASN A 3 9.73 -20.85 -0.79
C ASN A 3 8.88 -20.26 0.37
N GLU A 4 9.48 -20.17 1.55
CA GLU A 4 8.83 -19.67 2.77
C GLU A 4 8.96 -18.14 2.95
N ASN A 5 9.19 -17.40 1.85
CA ASN A 5 9.28 -15.93 1.87
C ASN A 5 8.06 -15.22 1.26
N VAL A 6 6.97 -15.94 0.99
CA VAL A 6 5.70 -15.27 0.76
C VAL A 6 5.11 -14.99 2.14
N CYS A 7 5.02 -13.70 2.52
CA CYS A 7 4.19 -13.25 3.63
C CYS A 7 2.75 -13.68 3.37
N LYS A 8 2.41 -14.95 3.64
CA LYS A 8 1.15 -15.56 3.22
C LYS A 8 -0.04 -15.08 4.02
N ASN A 9 0.14 -14.29 5.06
CA ASN A 9 -0.97 -13.83 5.90
C ASN A 9 -0.72 -12.43 6.49
N PHE A 10 -0.46 -11.41 5.68
CA PHE A 10 -0.90 -10.07 6.10
C PHE A 10 -2.39 -9.96 5.77
N SER A 11 -3.24 -10.61 6.59
CA SER A 11 -4.60 -10.11 6.73
C SER A 11 -4.42 -8.65 7.10
N ILE A 12 -4.92 -7.74 6.27
CA ILE A 12 -4.99 -6.32 6.59
C ILE A 12 -5.83 -6.24 7.85
N SER A 13 -5.15 -6.29 9.00
CA SER A 13 -5.81 -6.30 10.28
C SER A 13 -6.44 -4.93 10.44
N SER A 14 -7.70 -4.91 10.90
CA SER A 14 -8.50 -3.69 11.08
C SER A 14 -7.78 -2.62 11.92
N SER A 15 -6.72 -2.98 12.64
CA SER A 15 -5.82 -2.07 13.37
C SER A 15 -5.11 -1.05 12.47
N VAL A 16 -4.74 -1.40 11.22
CA VAL A 16 -4.09 -0.45 10.29
C VAL A 16 -5.09 0.62 9.85
N LEU A 17 -6.36 0.25 9.68
CA LEU A 17 -7.45 1.16 9.34
C LEU A 17 -7.75 2.11 10.52
N LYS A 18 -7.78 1.58 11.75
CA LYS A 18 -8.14 2.32 12.98
C LYS A 18 -7.04 3.24 13.55
N GLY A 19 -5.81 3.18 13.05
CA GLY A 19 -4.74 4.05 13.54
C GLY A 19 -4.98 5.52 13.22
N GLU A 20 -5.53 6.30 14.16
CA GLU A 20 -5.85 7.74 14.02
C GLU A 20 -4.61 8.66 14.10
N ARG A 21 -3.48 8.16 14.58
CA ARG A 21 -2.31 9.00 14.93
C ARG A 21 -1.42 9.41 13.75
N VAL A 22 -1.61 8.81 12.57
CA VAL A 22 -0.79 9.09 11.38
C VAL A 22 -1.70 9.54 10.24
N PRO A 23 -1.61 10.81 9.78
CA PRO A 23 -2.57 11.36 8.82
C PRO A 23 -2.47 10.74 7.42
N ASN A 24 -1.30 10.20 7.04
CA ASN A 24 -1.07 9.51 5.77
C ASN A 24 -0.39 8.18 6.04
N LYS A 25 -1.10 7.07 5.79
CA LYS A 25 -0.59 5.72 6.00
C LYS A 25 -0.33 5.06 4.65
N HIS A 26 0.77 4.32 4.53
CA HIS A 26 1.10 3.55 3.33
C HIS A 26 1.19 2.07 3.71
N LEU A 27 0.49 1.21 2.99
CA LEU A 27 0.57 -0.23 3.17
C LEU A 27 1.20 -0.87 1.93
N LEU A 28 2.40 -1.40 2.11
CA LEU A 28 3.07 -2.19 1.07
C LEU A 28 2.62 -3.65 1.15
N THR A 29 2.18 -4.21 0.02
CA THR A 29 1.76 -5.61 -0.06
C THR A 29 2.17 -6.28 -1.38
N LEU A 30 2.39 -7.59 -1.32
CA LEU A 30 2.59 -8.46 -2.49
C LEU A 30 1.31 -9.23 -2.86
N GLN A 31 0.19 -8.93 -2.19
CA GLN A 31 -1.09 -9.57 -2.45
C GLN A 31 -1.58 -9.27 -3.87
N GLN A 32 -2.19 -10.29 -4.48
CA GLN A 32 -2.61 -10.28 -5.88
C GLN A 32 -4.12 -10.04 -6.02
N GLY A 33 -4.59 -8.91 -5.51
CA GLY A 33 -6.00 -8.52 -5.56
C GLY A 33 -6.68 -8.46 -4.18
N VAL A 34 -7.68 -7.58 -4.08
CA VAL A 34 -8.47 -7.29 -2.88
C VAL A 34 -9.91 -6.98 -3.32
N SER A 35 -10.91 -7.29 -2.50
CA SER A 35 -12.31 -6.97 -2.80
C SER A 35 -12.55 -5.45 -2.85
N GLU A 36 -13.50 -5.01 -3.67
CA GLU A 36 -13.85 -3.58 -3.81
C GLU A 36 -14.26 -2.95 -2.48
N ASN A 37 -15.07 -3.64 -1.67
CA ASN A 37 -15.49 -3.15 -0.35
C ASN A 37 -14.28 -2.88 0.57
N LEU A 38 -13.25 -3.74 0.54
CA LEU A 38 -12.07 -3.52 1.37
C LEU A 38 -11.24 -2.36 0.82
N LEU A 39 -11.14 -2.20 -0.50
CA LEU A 39 -10.47 -1.06 -1.12
C LEU A 39 -11.14 0.27 -0.76
N GLU A 40 -12.48 0.29 -0.71
CA GLU A 40 -13.26 1.44 -0.27
C GLU A 40 -13.01 1.76 1.22
N GLU A 41 -13.00 0.75 2.10
CA GLU A 41 -12.64 0.93 3.51
C GLU A 41 -11.23 1.50 3.70
N MET A 42 -10.28 1.06 2.87
CA MET A 42 -8.89 1.56 2.88
C MET A 42 -8.81 3.01 2.43
N GLU A 43 -9.53 3.39 1.38
CA GLU A 43 -9.62 4.78 0.89
C GLU A 43 -10.22 5.70 1.96
N ASN A 44 -11.33 5.29 2.56
CA ASN A 44 -11.98 6.00 3.67
C ASN A 44 -11.05 6.16 4.89
N ALA A 45 -10.20 5.16 5.16
CA ALA A 45 -9.20 5.20 6.23
C ALA A 45 -7.91 5.96 5.88
N ARG A 46 -7.85 6.61 4.70
CA ARG A 46 -6.66 7.32 4.17
C ARG A 46 -5.43 6.41 4.12
N LEU A 47 -5.62 5.16 3.73
CA LEU A 47 -4.57 4.17 3.58
C LEU A 47 -4.18 4.04 2.10
N GLN A 48 -3.00 4.51 1.74
CA GLN A 48 -2.44 4.36 0.40
C GLN A 48 -1.89 2.94 0.22
N LEU A 49 -2.46 2.18 -0.71
CA LEU A 49 -1.93 0.87 -1.07
C LEU A 49 -0.71 1.01 -1.98
N VAL A 50 0.38 0.34 -1.62
CA VAL A 50 1.62 0.25 -2.40
C VAL A 50 1.78 -1.20 -2.83
N VAL A 51 1.72 -1.43 -4.14
CA VAL A 51 1.72 -2.77 -4.75
C VAL A 51 2.72 -2.77 -5.91
N PRO A 52 3.52 -3.82 -6.12
CA PRO A 52 4.32 -3.96 -7.33
C PRO A 52 3.48 -3.80 -8.60
N GLU A 53 3.96 -3.02 -9.58
CA GLU A 53 3.25 -2.77 -10.85
C GLU A 53 2.75 -4.03 -11.57
N PRO A 54 3.51 -5.15 -11.61
CA PRO A 54 3.03 -6.37 -12.25
C PRO A 54 1.71 -6.91 -11.67
N TYR A 55 1.40 -6.60 -10.41
CA TYR A 55 0.20 -7.08 -9.71
C TYR A 55 -0.99 -6.13 -9.83
N HIS A 56 -0.81 -4.91 -10.35
CA HIS A 56 -1.91 -3.93 -10.47
C HIS A 56 -3.07 -4.48 -11.33
N LYS A 57 -2.76 -5.28 -12.35
CA LYS A 57 -3.77 -5.92 -13.22
C LYS A 57 -4.71 -6.87 -12.48
N GLN A 58 -4.31 -7.36 -11.30
CA GLN A 58 -5.09 -8.29 -10.47
C GLN A 58 -6.08 -7.56 -9.55
N TYR A 59 -6.05 -6.23 -9.53
CA TYR A 59 -7.02 -5.38 -8.83
C TYR A 59 -8.13 -4.90 -9.79
N PRO A 60 -9.31 -4.54 -9.27
CA PRO A 60 -10.39 -3.98 -10.06
C PRO A 60 -9.94 -2.72 -10.80
N GLU A 61 -10.36 -2.57 -12.06
CA GLU A 61 -9.89 -1.50 -12.96
C GLU A 61 -10.06 -0.10 -12.37
N VAL A 62 -11.19 0.14 -11.71
CA VAL A 62 -11.56 1.42 -11.06
C VAL A 62 -10.56 1.86 -9.97
N TYR A 63 -9.79 0.92 -9.41
CA TYR A 63 -8.81 1.18 -8.35
C TYR A 63 -7.36 1.15 -8.81
N ARG A 64 -7.06 0.67 -10.03
CA ARG A 64 -5.67 0.49 -10.50
C ARG A 64 -4.90 1.81 -10.51
N ASP A 65 -5.55 2.89 -10.95
CA ASP A 65 -4.94 4.23 -10.99
C ASP A 65 -4.68 4.83 -9.60
N LYS A 66 -5.37 4.30 -8.57
CA LYS A 66 -5.18 4.70 -7.17
C LYS A 66 -4.04 3.94 -6.49
N LEU A 67 -3.57 2.83 -7.07
CA LEU A 67 -2.46 2.06 -6.53
C LEU A 67 -1.13 2.80 -6.72
N TRP A 68 -0.25 2.71 -5.73
CA TRP A 68 1.13 3.17 -5.89
C TRP A 68 2.02 2.00 -6.25
N SER A 69 2.95 2.22 -7.18
CA SER A 69 4.07 1.31 -7.35
C SER A 69 5.07 1.45 -6.20
N VAL A 70 5.86 0.41 -5.96
CA VAL A 70 6.97 0.46 -5.00
C VAL A 70 7.96 1.56 -5.39
N SER A 71 8.22 1.77 -6.69
CA SER A 71 9.07 2.87 -7.17
C SER A 71 8.51 4.23 -6.75
N LYS A 72 7.23 4.50 -7.03
CA LYS A 72 6.56 5.74 -6.66
C LYS A 72 6.62 6.00 -5.16
N PHE A 73 6.47 4.95 -4.34
CA PHE A 73 6.61 5.07 -2.89
C PHE A 73 8.02 5.42 -2.46
N ILE A 74 9.05 4.81 -3.06
CA ILE A 74 10.46 5.13 -2.77
C ILE A 74 10.76 6.58 -3.17
N ASP A 75 10.31 7.03 -4.33
CA ASP A 75 10.49 8.42 -4.79
C ASP A 75 9.82 9.42 -3.84
N TYR A 76 8.59 9.14 -3.43
CA TYR A 76 7.87 9.92 -2.42
C TYR A 76 8.61 9.97 -1.08
N ALA A 77 9.08 8.82 -0.60
CA ALA A 77 9.81 8.74 0.67
C ALA A 77 11.11 9.55 0.59
N ASN A 78 11.86 9.39 -0.50
CA ASN A 78 13.08 10.15 -0.75
C ASN A 78 12.79 11.66 -0.75
N GLU A 79 11.77 12.15 -1.46
CA GLU A 79 11.41 13.57 -1.45
C GLU A 79 11.14 14.08 -0.02
N LYS A 80 10.42 13.30 0.79
CA LYS A 80 10.10 13.67 2.18
C LYS A 80 11.32 13.64 3.09
N PHE A 81 12.18 12.64 2.97
CA PHE A 81 13.33 12.48 3.85
C PHE A 81 14.51 13.37 3.45
N TYR A 82 14.83 13.53 2.17
CA TYR A 82 15.91 14.41 1.73
C TYR A 82 15.58 15.90 1.93
N ARG A 83 14.29 16.28 1.93
CA ARG A 83 13.87 17.64 2.30
C ARG A 83 14.10 17.98 3.78
N ILE A 84 14.29 16.99 4.64
CA ILE A 84 14.62 17.20 6.07
C ILE A 84 16.12 17.43 6.28
N TYR A 85 16.99 17.01 5.35
CA TYR A 85 18.45 17.12 5.47
C TYR A 85 19.06 18.31 4.70
N HIS A 86 18.24 19.11 4.02
CA HIS A 86 18.68 20.37 3.43
C HIS A 86 18.20 21.52 4.33
N ILE A 87 19.14 21.98 5.18
CA ILE A 87 19.24 23.20 6.00
C ILE A 87 18.01 24.11 6.04
#